data_AF-A0A1Q7VPT1-F1
#
_entry.id   AF-A0A1Q7VPT1-F1
#
_cell.length_a   1.000
_cell.length_b   1.000
_cell.length_c   1.000
_cell.angle_alpha   90.00
_cell.angle_beta   90.00
_cell.angle_gamma   90.00
#
_symmetry.space_group_name_H-M   'P 1'
#
loop_
_entity.id
_entity.type
_entity.pdbx_description
1 polymer ?
#
loop_
_entity_poly.entity_id
_entity_poly.type
_entity_poly.pdbx_seq_one_letter_code
_entity_poly.pdbx_strand_id
1 'polypeptide(L)'
;MVEDPIRALLSRLPKSSMLPRPAGAVAITRSRVVEAGGDPDTVAAWIESHGGSVQRTRPIKSRGLRPGRYVAREVPAEAFYVVPRDELSE
;
A
#
# COMPACT_ATOMS: atom_id res chain seq x y z
N MET A 1 -0.73 -27.61 0.62
CA MET A 1 -0.18 -26.26 0.86
C MET A 1 0.06 -25.65 -0.49
N VAL A 2 -0.89 -24.86 -0.99
CA VAL A 2 -0.68 -24.10 -2.22
C VAL A 2 0.11 -22.88 -1.78
N GLU A 3 1.39 -22.82 -2.13
CA GLU A 3 2.19 -21.62 -1.90
C GLU A 3 1.62 -20.52 -2.77
N ASP A 4 0.83 -19.62 -2.19
CA ASP A 4 0.33 -18.45 -2.89
C ASP A 4 1.51 -17.56 -3.34
N PRO A 5 1.82 -17.48 -4.65
CA PRO A 5 2.96 -16.72 -5.13
C PRO A 5 2.82 -15.22 -4.79
N ILE A 6 1.58 -14.74 -4.68
CA ILE A 6 1.25 -13.37 -4.26
C ILE A 6 1.54 -13.18 -2.77
N ARG A 7 1.21 -14.14 -1.91
CA ARG A 7 1.56 -14.11 -0.48
C ARG A 7 3.07 -14.05 -0.31
N ALA A 8 3.82 -14.88 -1.03
CA ALA A 8 5.28 -14.89 -1.00
C ALA A 8 5.90 -13.56 -1.49
N LEU A 9 5.34 -12.97 -2.56
CA LEU A 9 5.73 -11.65 -3.04
C LEU A 9 5.48 -10.58 -1.98
N LEU A 10 4.25 -10.48 -1.45
CA LEU A 10 3.85 -9.47 -0.47
C LEU A 10 4.64 -9.59 0.84
N SER A 11 5.01 -10.80 1.26
CA SER A 11 5.80 -11.02 2.47
C SER A 11 7.24 -10.50 2.34
N ARG A 12 7.82 -10.55 1.13
CA ARG A 12 9.17 -10.04 0.82
C ARG A 12 9.23 -8.53 0.63
N LEU A 13 8.09 -7.89 0.33
CA LEU A 13 8.05 -6.45 0.10
C LEU A 13 8.25 -5.64 1.40
N PRO A 14 8.92 -4.48 1.31
CA PRO A 14 9.05 -3.58 2.45
C PRO A 14 7.67 -3.04 2.87
N LYS A 15 7.27 -3.38 4.10
CA LYS A 15 6.00 -2.98 4.69
C LYS A 15 6.07 -1.52 5.12
N SER A 16 5.16 -0.70 4.63
CA SER A 16 5.10 0.72 4.99
C SER A 16 4.44 0.87 6.35
N SER A 17 5.23 1.29 7.34
CA SER A 17 4.72 1.56 8.69
C SER A 17 4.07 2.93 8.82
N MET A 18 4.32 3.83 7.87
CA MET A 18 3.85 5.22 7.88
C MET A 18 2.44 5.42 7.32
N LEU A 19 1.85 4.36 6.74
CA LEU A 19 0.50 4.42 6.18
C LEU A 19 -0.57 4.01 7.21
N PRO A 20 -1.75 4.65 7.18
CA PRO A 20 -2.85 4.32 8.06
C PRO A 20 -3.32 2.89 7.79
N ARG A 21 -3.35 2.06 8.84
CA ARG A 21 -3.80 0.67 8.77
C ARG A 21 -4.42 0.24 10.10
N PRO A 22 -5.38 -0.70 10.09
CA PRO A 22 -5.90 -1.30 11.31
C PRO A 22 -4.82 -2.10 12.04
N ALA A 23 -4.98 -2.24 13.37
CA ALA A 23 -4.09 -3.06 14.18
C ALA A 23 -4.10 -4.51 13.67
N GLY A 24 -2.92 -5.11 13.48
CA GLY A 24 -2.81 -6.44 12.90
C GLY A 24 -2.84 -6.50 11.38
N ALA A 25 -2.88 -5.36 10.66
CA ALA A 25 -2.65 -5.30 9.22
C ALA A 25 -1.29 -4.70 8.87
N VAL A 26 -0.84 -4.91 7.64
CA VAL A 26 0.32 -4.27 7.03
C VAL A 26 -0.11 -3.49 5.80
N ALA A 27 0.59 -2.38 5.53
CA ALA A 27 0.35 -1.57 4.35
C ALA A 27 1.51 -1.72 3.36
N ILE A 28 1.21 -1.94 2.09
CA ILE A 28 2.20 -2.09 1.01
C ILE A 28 1.79 -1.12 -0.10
N THR A 29 2.71 -0.30 -0.61
CA THR A 29 2.35 0.64 -1.68
C THR A 29 2.31 -0.04 -3.05
N ARG A 30 1.45 0.46 -3.95
CA ARG A 30 1.34 -0.05 -5.32
C ARG A 30 2.68 0.01 -6.06
N SER A 31 3.43 1.08 -5.87
CA SER A 31 4.75 1.26 -6.48
C SER A 31 5.71 0.12 -6.12
N ARG A 32 5.70 -0.35 -4.86
CA ARG A 32 6.56 -1.47 -4.42
C ARG A 32 6.18 -2.80 -5.06
N VAL A 33 4.89 -3.04 -5.26
CA VAL A 33 4.39 -4.24 -5.95
C VAL A 33 4.87 -4.24 -7.41
N VAL A 34 4.72 -3.11 -8.10
CA VAL A 34 5.17 -2.95 -9.49
C VAL A 34 6.69 -3.06 -9.60
N GLU A 35 7.45 -2.45 -8.68
CA GLU A 35 8.93 -2.54 -8.64
C GLU A 35 9.43 -3.98 -8.44
N ALA A 36 8.67 -4.82 -7.73
CA ALA A 36 8.99 -6.24 -7.56
C ALA A 36 8.47 -7.14 -8.68
N GLY A 37 7.92 -6.56 -9.76
CA GLY A 37 7.37 -7.29 -10.90
C GLY A 37 6.00 -7.91 -10.64
N GLY A 38 5.30 -7.49 -9.57
CA GLY A 38 3.95 -7.92 -9.26
C GLY A 38 2.91 -7.18 -10.10
N ASP A 39 1.89 -7.90 -10.53
CA ASP A 39 0.75 -7.31 -11.21
C ASP A 39 -0.21 -6.65 -10.18
N PRO A 40 -0.42 -5.33 -10.24
CA PRO A 40 -1.17 -4.60 -9.22
C PRO A 40 -2.66 -4.95 -9.19
N ASP A 41 -3.24 -5.38 -10.30
CA ASP A 41 -4.65 -5.75 -10.42
C ASP A 41 -4.88 -7.17 -9.86
N THR A 42 -3.98 -8.11 -10.16
CA THR A 42 -3.98 -9.47 -9.60
C THR A 42 -3.72 -9.43 -8.08
N VAL A 43 -2.77 -8.60 -7.65
CA VAL A 43 -2.48 -8.37 -6.22
C VAL A 43 -3.68 -7.74 -5.52
N ALA A 44 -4.34 -6.75 -6.12
CA ALA A 44 -5.57 -6.16 -5.58
C ALA A 44 -6.66 -7.22 -5.37
N ALA A 45 -6.94 -8.03 -6.39
CA ALA A 45 -7.94 -9.09 -6.33
C ALA A 45 -7.62 -10.13 -5.24
N TRP A 46 -6.35 -10.52 -5.10
CA TRP A 46 -5.90 -11.43 -4.04
C TRP A 46 -6.13 -10.83 -2.66
N ILE A 47 -5.77 -9.55 -2.47
CA ILE A 47 -5.93 -8.85 -1.20
C ILE A 47 -7.40 -8.73 -0.82
N GLU A 48 -8.27 -8.35 -1.76
CA GLU A 48 -9.71 -8.27 -1.55
C GLU A 48 -10.31 -9.64 -1.22
N SER A 49 -9.86 -10.70 -1.91
CA SER A 49 -10.27 -12.08 -1.63
C SER A 49 -9.86 -12.58 -0.24
N HIS A 50 -8.77 -12.06 0.31
CA HIS A 50 -8.25 -12.42 1.64
C HIS A 50 -8.65 -11.42 2.74
N GLY A 51 -9.68 -10.59 2.49
CA GLY A 51 -10.23 -9.66 3.49
C GLY A 51 -9.39 -8.41 3.73
N GLY A 52 -8.41 -8.13 2.87
CA GLY A 52 -7.71 -6.86 2.81
C GLY A 52 -8.47 -5.82 1.98
N SER A 53 -7.89 -4.64 1.81
CA SER A 53 -8.50 -3.56 1.03
C SER A 53 -7.47 -2.68 0.35
N VAL A 54 -7.81 -2.19 -0.84
CA VAL A 54 -7.03 -1.16 -1.54
C VAL A 54 -7.50 0.21 -1.07
N GLN A 55 -6.59 0.99 -0.48
CA GLN A 55 -6.84 2.37 -0.09
C GLN A 55 -5.99 3.32 -0.91
N ARG A 56 -6.40 4.59 -0.97
CA ARG A 56 -5.63 5.66 -1.60
C ARG A 56 -5.31 6.71 -0.56
N THR A 57 -4.05 7.12 -0.49
CA THR A 57 -3.68 8.22 0.40
C THR A 57 -4.28 9.51 -0.14
N ARG A 58 -4.76 10.39 0.74
CA ARG A 58 -5.26 11.69 0.30
C ARG A 58 -4.07 12.53 -0.19
N PRO A 59 -4.20 13.28 -1.29
CA PRO A 59 -3.13 14.17 -1.73
C PRO A 59 -2.78 15.16 -0.62
N ILE A 60 -1.52 15.17 -0.20
CA ILE A 60 -1.04 16.05 0.86
C ILE A 60 -0.86 17.45 0.27
N LYS A 61 -1.79 18.36 0.56
CA LYS A 61 -1.61 19.78 0.24
C LYS A 61 -0.62 20.38 1.26
N SER A 62 0.62 20.64 0.83
CA SER A 62 1.60 21.32 1.69
C SER A 62 1.20 22.80 1.85
N ARG A 63 1.05 23.26 3.10
CA ARG A 63 0.84 24.68 3.42
C ARG A 63 2.21 25.35 3.44
N GLY A 64 2.55 26.09 2.38
CA GLY A 64 3.85 26.76 2.25
C GLY A 64 4.15 27.69 3.42
N LEU A 65 5.42 27.72 3.85
CA LEU A 65 5.99 28.52 4.96
C LEU A 65 6.16 30.02 4.64
N ARG A 66 5.34 30.59 3.74
CA ARG A 66 5.31 32.04 3.48
C ARG A 66 3.86 32.52 3.33
N PRO A 67 3.46 33.64 3.97
CA PRO A 67 2.16 34.24 3.70
C PRO A 67 2.08 34.60 2.20
N GLY A 68 1.13 34.00 1.49
CA GLY A 68 0.77 34.39 0.12
C GLY A 68 1.28 33.51 -1.04
N ARG A 69 2.05 32.43 -0.82
CA ARG A 69 2.45 31.52 -1.91
C ARG A 69 2.13 30.06 -1.60
N TYR A 70 1.11 29.53 -2.26
CA TYR A 70 0.79 28.10 -2.26
C TYR A 70 1.72 27.41 -3.26
N VAL A 71 2.61 26.54 -2.78
CA VAL A 71 3.28 25.55 -3.64
C VAL A 71 2.49 24.26 -3.53
N ALA A 72 1.84 23.85 -4.61
CA ALA A 72 1.28 22.51 -4.69
C ALA A 72 2.44 21.52 -4.67
N ARG A 73 2.83 21.03 -3.49
CA ARG A 73 3.61 19.81 -3.41
C ARG A 73 2.65 18.68 -3.68
N GLU A 74 2.40 18.42 -4.95
CA GLU A 74 1.57 17.31 -5.40
C GLU A 74 2.38 16.03 -5.16
N VAL A 75 2.35 15.53 -3.93
CA VAL A 75 2.67 14.11 -3.72
C VAL A 75 1.45 13.36 -4.25
N PRO A 76 1.60 12.57 -5.34
CA PRO A 76 0.46 11.87 -5.90
C PRO A 76 -0.17 10.98 -4.83
N ALA A 77 -1.50 10.92 -4.87
CA ALA A 77 -2.29 10.02 -4.05
C ALA A 77 -1.94 8.56 -4.40
N GLU A 78 -0.86 8.04 -3.82
CA GLU A 78 -0.40 6.68 -4.05
C GLU A 78 -1.44 5.70 -3.48
N ALA A 79 -1.83 4.74 -4.32
CA ALA A 79 -2.65 3.62 -3.89
C ALA A 79 -1.78 2.69 -3.04
N PHE A 80 -2.34 2.23 -1.93
CA PHE A 80 -1.70 1.28 -1.04
C PHE A 80 -2.67 0.16 -0.67
N TYR A 81 -2.09 -1.01 -0.51
CA TYR A 81 -2.72 -2.25 -0.17
C TYR A 81 -2.67 -2.44 1.33
N VAL A 82 -3.81 -2.72 1.96
CA VAL A 82 -3.89 -3.11 3.36
C VAL A 82 -4.17 -4.60 3.42
N VAL A 83 -3.24 -5.37 3.97
CA VAL A 83 -3.33 -6.83 4.05
C VAL A 83 -3.30 -7.23 5.53
N PRO A 84 -4.20 -8.10 6.00
CA PRO A 84 -4.09 -8.68 7.32
C PRO A 84 -2.72 -9.34 7.50
N ARG A 85 -2.06 -9.11 8.63
CA ARG A 85 -0.75 -9.70 8.92
C ARG A 85 -0.85 -11.22 9.07
N ASP A 86 -2.00 -11.71 9.52
CA ASP A 86 -2.30 -13.14 9.67
C ASP A 86 -2.14 -13.88 8.33
N GLU A 87 -2.63 -13.27 7.25
CA GLU A 87 -2.50 -13.77 5.88
C GLU A 87 -1.08 -13.71 5.31
N LEU A 88 -0.15 -13.07 6.00
CA LEU A 88 1.26 -12.96 5.62
C LEU A 88 2.18 -13.73 6.58
N SER A 89 1.61 -14.33 7.62
CA SER A 89 2.29 -15.25 8.51
C SER A 89 2.06 -16.67 7.97
N GLU A 90 3.11 -17.48 7.97
CA GLU A 90 3.12 -18.88 7.49
C GLU A 90 1.93 -19.73 7.96
#